data_AF-A0A058Z117-F1
#
_entry.id   AF-A0A058Z117-F1
#
_cell.length_a   1.000
_cell.length_b   1.000
_cell.length_c   1.000
_cell.angle_alpha   90.00
_cell.angle_beta   90.00
_cell.angle_gamma   90.00
#
_symmetry.space_group_name_H-M   'P 1'
#
loop_
_entity.id
_entity.type
_entity.pdbx_description
1 polymer ?
#
loop_
_entity_poly.entity_id
_entity_poly.type
_entity_poly.pdbx_seq_one_letter_code
_entity_poly.pdbx_strand_id
1 'polypeptide(L)'
;MPPRKKAPEQHSQPGKARQGGTPTGGPPFVVRQEKSYTLLLFDTESQLNAALCRPAAFYEHFQLMGQYTSRADWPNACRPPPRYCGFNAPLADLIEWARCARQDLAPEEAQVLDALLHPAPFVPDSAPEHLHEWTPPRQPRPGIRSYVIALVAGDRVALAHELRHVVFFLDPEYRELSERAWRELTPEERAAVEVDFLNRRYHPRHHIDEFQAYIATEPFTFPAKGRNFPPAKMRTLQLLLTQRDVSALF
;
A
#
# COMPACT_ATOMS: atom_id res chain seq x y z
N MET A 1 9.26 -21.26 -41.58
CA MET A 1 8.87 -20.13 -40.70
C MET A 1 8.00 -20.69 -39.58
N PRO A 2 8.41 -20.61 -38.31
CA PRO A 2 7.63 -21.15 -37.20
C PRO A 2 6.45 -20.20 -36.85
N PRO A 3 5.30 -20.73 -36.36
CA PRO A 3 4.12 -19.94 -36.08
C PRO A 3 4.29 -19.12 -34.80
N ARG A 4 3.96 -17.82 -34.87
CA ARG A 4 3.86 -16.91 -33.72
C ARG A 4 2.72 -17.37 -32.80
N LYS A 5 3.04 -17.83 -31.59
CA LYS A 5 2.06 -18.04 -30.52
C LYS A 5 1.58 -16.69 -29.99
N LYS A 6 0.27 -16.43 -30.06
CA LYS A 6 -0.40 -15.29 -29.40
C LYS A 6 -0.30 -15.45 -27.88
N ALA A 7 0.02 -14.35 -27.19
CA ALA A 7 -0.04 -14.26 -25.73
C ALA A 7 -1.50 -14.28 -25.24
N PRO A 8 -1.78 -14.79 -24.03
CA PRO A 8 -3.13 -14.80 -23.48
C PRO A 8 -3.54 -13.41 -22.99
N GLU A 9 -4.68 -12.92 -23.48
CA GLU A 9 -5.39 -11.76 -22.95
C GLU A 9 -5.96 -12.10 -21.56
N GLN A 10 -5.51 -11.39 -20.53
CA GLN A 10 -6.17 -11.39 -19.23
C GLN A 10 -7.41 -10.50 -19.31
N HIS A 11 -8.58 -11.12 -19.47
CA HIS A 11 -9.87 -10.45 -19.30
C HIS A 11 -10.22 -10.41 -17.80
N SER A 12 -9.78 -9.36 -17.10
CA SER A 12 -10.50 -8.88 -15.93
C SER A 12 -11.68 -8.06 -16.43
N GLN A 13 -12.90 -8.57 -16.28
CA GLN A 13 -14.09 -7.79 -16.57
C GLN A 13 -14.19 -6.64 -15.55
N PRO A 14 -14.31 -5.38 -15.98
CA PRO A 14 -14.57 -4.28 -15.07
C PRO A 14 -15.97 -4.45 -14.48
N GLY A 15 -16.04 -4.55 -13.16
CA GLY A 15 -17.31 -4.50 -12.42
C GLY A 15 -18.07 -3.23 -12.79
N LYS A 16 -19.36 -3.38 -13.11
CA LYS A 16 -20.26 -2.27 -13.46
C LYS A 16 -20.20 -1.18 -12.38
N ALA A 17 -19.64 -0.02 -12.74
CA ALA A 17 -19.69 1.17 -11.92
C ALA A 17 -21.16 1.55 -11.64
N ARG A 18 -21.54 1.58 -10.36
CA ARG A 18 -22.83 2.15 -9.93
C ARG A 18 -22.81 3.65 -10.21
N GLN A 19 -23.79 4.13 -10.98
CA GLN A 19 -23.96 5.55 -11.25
C GLN A 19 -24.53 6.27 -10.02
N GLY A 20 -23.71 7.16 -9.45
CA GLY A 20 -24.06 8.55 -9.11
C GLY A 20 -25.22 8.82 -8.16
N GLY A 21 -25.01 8.59 -6.85
CA GLY A 21 -25.64 9.43 -5.83
C GLY A 21 -24.84 10.73 -5.68
N THR A 22 -25.52 11.84 -5.43
CA THR A 22 -24.89 13.14 -5.13
C THR A 22 -23.91 13.03 -3.96
N PRO A 23 -22.73 13.68 -4.03
CA PRO A 23 -21.74 13.59 -2.96
C PRO A 23 -22.26 14.32 -1.72
N THR A 24 -22.65 13.55 -0.70
CA THR A 24 -22.63 14.04 0.68
C THR A 24 -21.21 14.54 0.94
N GLY A 25 -21.04 15.78 1.40
CA GLY A 25 -19.74 16.48 1.50
C GLY A 25 -18.71 15.92 2.48
N GLY A 26 -18.78 14.63 2.82
CA GLY A 26 -17.78 13.91 3.58
C GLY A 26 -16.62 13.39 2.70
N PRO A 27 -15.56 12.85 3.33
CA PRO A 27 -14.44 12.24 2.63
C PRO A 27 -14.90 11.03 1.79
N PRO A 28 -14.25 10.74 0.64
CA PRO A 28 -14.60 9.63 -0.25
C PRO A 28 -14.12 8.26 0.27
N PHE A 29 -13.97 8.12 1.59
CA PHE A 29 -13.51 6.92 2.26
C PHE A 29 -14.03 6.86 3.70
N VAL A 30 -14.08 5.64 4.24
CA VAL A 30 -14.37 5.37 5.65
C VAL A 30 -13.08 5.10 6.40
N VAL A 31 -12.92 5.69 7.59
CA VAL A 31 -11.80 5.43 8.49
C VAL A 31 -12.21 4.36 9.51
N ARG A 32 -11.36 3.34 9.70
CA ARG A 32 -11.47 2.38 10.80
C ARG A 32 -10.18 2.37 11.62
N GLN A 33 -10.33 2.47 12.93
CA GLN A 33 -9.21 2.43 13.87
C GLN A 33 -9.10 1.02 14.43
N GLU A 34 -8.06 0.29 14.03
CA GLU A 34 -7.79 -1.05 14.52
C GLU A 34 -6.80 -1.00 15.68
N LYS A 35 -6.44 -2.13 16.28
CA LYS A 35 -5.53 -2.14 17.44
C LYS A 35 -4.17 -1.53 17.11
N SER A 36 -3.61 -1.84 15.94
CA SER A 36 -2.22 -1.49 15.61
C SER A 36 -2.06 -0.63 14.35
N TYR A 37 -3.13 -0.42 13.57
CA TYR A 37 -3.10 0.34 12.31
C TYR A 37 -4.41 1.11 12.10
N THR A 38 -4.37 2.11 11.22
CA THR A 38 -5.56 2.80 10.70
C THR A 38 -5.88 2.27 9.32
N LEU A 39 -7.14 1.93 9.05
CA LEU A 39 -7.62 1.46 7.76
C LEU A 39 -8.48 2.54 7.08
N LEU A 40 -8.12 2.89 5.85
CA LEU A 40 -8.86 3.79 4.97
C LEU A 40 -9.54 2.97 3.87
N LEU A 41 -10.87 2.95 3.86
CA LEU A 41 -11.68 2.17 2.92
C LEU A 41 -12.29 3.10 1.88
N PHE A 42 -11.79 3.06 0.66
CA PHE A 42 -12.30 3.85 -0.47
C PHE A 42 -13.39 3.08 -1.22
N ASP A 43 -14.38 3.77 -1.80
CA ASP A 43 -15.41 3.08 -2.58
C ASP A 43 -14.89 2.62 -3.95
N THR A 44 -13.89 3.31 -4.49
CA THR A 44 -13.35 3.05 -5.84
C THR A 44 -11.84 3.22 -5.88
N GLU A 45 -11.19 2.48 -6.80
CA GLU A 45 -9.76 2.66 -7.11
C GLU A 45 -9.44 4.10 -7.53
N SER A 46 -10.35 4.77 -8.23
CA SER A 46 -10.12 6.15 -8.67
C SER A 46 -9.99 7.12 -7.50
N GLN A 47 -10.80 6.97 -6.45
CA GLN A 47 -10.70 7.81 -5.25
C GLN A 47 -9.42 7.49 -4.47
N LEU A 48 -9.09 6.21 -4.32
CA LEU A 48 -7.84 5.77 -3.68
C LEU A 48 -6.62 6.38 -4.38
N ASN A 49 -6.56 6.27 -5.70
CA ASN A 49 -5.44 6.81 -6.48
C ASN A 49 -5.44 8.35 -6.51
N ALA A 50 -6.59 9.02 -6.52
CA ALA A 50 -6.64 10.47 -6.41
C ALA A 50 -6.05 10.97 -5.08
N ALA A 51 -6.26 10.23 -3.98
CA ALA A 51 -5.81 10.61 -2.65
C ALA A 51 -4.37 10.16 -2.32
N LEU A 52 -3.88 9.06 -2.90
CA LEU A 52 -2.66 8.39 -2.42
C LEU A 52 -1.56 8.21 -3.45
N CYS A 53 -1.79 8.54 -4.73
CA CYS A 53 -0.80 8.24 -5.76
C CYS A 53 0.54 9.00 -5.57
N ARG A 54 0.51 10.27 -5.13
CA ARG A 54 1.73 11.03 -4.81
C ARG A 54 2.37 10.62 -3.48
N PRO A 55 1.63 10.47 -2.37
CA PRO A 55 2.18 9.90 -1.13
C PRO A 55 2.85 8.54 -1.35
N ALA A 56 2.17 7.64 -2.07
CA ALA A 56 2.70 6.32 -2.38
C ALA A 56 3.97 6.42 -3.22
N ALA A 57 3.98 7.28 -4.26
CA ALA A 57 5.19 7.45 -5.05
C ALA A 57 6.39 7.98 -4.25
N PHE A 58 6.15 8.91 -3.32
CA PHE A 58 7.17 9.38 -2.39
C PHE A 58 7.67 8.29 -1.44
N TYR A 59 6.81 7.35 -1.05
CA TYR A 59 7.15 6.29 -0.12
C TYR A 59 7.87 5.11 -0.78
N GLU A 60 7.38 4.62 -1.93
CA GLU A 60 7.81 3.33 -2.47
C GLU A 60 8.23 3.31 -3.93
N HIS A 61 8.02 4.38 -4.70
CA HIS A 61 8.34 4.36 -6.13
C HIS A 61 9.86 4.40 -6.38
N PHE A 62 10.37 3.47 -7.18
CA PHE A 62 11.81 3.26 -7.41
C PHE A 62 12.58 4.52 -7.88
N GLN A 63 11.93 5.46 -8.56
CA GLN A 63 12.54 6.72 -8.99
C GLN A 63 12.21 7.93 -8.11
N LEU A 64 11.11 7.88 -7.35
CA LEU A 64 10.56 9.05 -6.68
C LEU A 64 10.61 8.93 -5.14
N MET A 65 11.11 7.80 -4.61
CA MET A 65 11.21 7.59 -3.17
C MET A 65 12.00 8.72 -2.50
N GLY A 66 11.40 9.35 -1.49
CA GLY A 66 11.95 10.50 -0.76
C GLY A 66 12.02 11.80 -1.56
N GLN A 67 11.55 11.82 -2.81
CA GLN A 67 11.55 13.00 -3.68
C GLN A 67 10.13 13.54 -3.79
N TYR A 68 9.89 14.67 -3.14
CA TYR A 68 8.60 15.34 -3.25
C TYR A 68 8.37 15.84 -4.68
N THR A 69 7.17 15.56 -5.20
CA THR A 69 6.72 15.99 -6.53
C THR A 69 5.47 16.87 -6.39
N SER A 70 5.55 18.10 -6.90
CA SER A 70 4.44 19.05 -6.84
C SER A 70 3.25 18.61 -7.70
N ARG A 71 2.06 19.18 -7.46
CA ARG A 71 0.87 18.92 -8.32
C ARG A 71 1.10 19.35 -9.76
N ALA A 72 1.86 20.43 -9.96
CA ALA A 72 2.18 20.93 -11.29
C ALA A 72 3.13 19.99 -12.06
N ASP A 73 4.09 19.37 -11.36
CA ASP A 73 5.09 18.50 -11.95
C ASP A 73 4.63 17.04 -12.07
N TRP A 74 3.66 16.62 -11.23
CA TRP A 74 3.17 15.25 -11.16
C TRP A 74 2.81 14.62 -12.52
N PRO A 75 2.11 15.32 -13.44
CA PRO A 75 1.80 14.77 -14.75
C PRO A 75 3.04 14.40 -15.57
N ASN A 76 4.21 14.98 -15.29
CA ASN A 76 5.45 14.75 -16.03
C ASN A 76 6.41 13.81 -15.28
N ALA A 77 6.38 13.83 -13.94
CA ALA A 77 7.27 13.02 -13.11
C ALA A 77 7.01 11.51 -13.21
N CYS A 78 5.76 11.09 -13.43
CA CYS A 78 5.42 9.69 -13.55
C CYS A 78 4.38 9.42 -14.65
N ARG A 79 4.83 8.92 -15.81
CA ARG A 79 3.96 8.57 -16.95
C ARG A 79 4.08 7.09 -17.34
N PRO A 80 2.98 6.31 -17.37
CA PRO A 80 1.71 6.63 -16.73
C PRO A 80 1.87 6.74 -15.20
N PRO A 81 0.98 7.46 -14.49
CA PRO A 81 0.99 7.45 -13.04
C PRO A 81 0.78 6.02 -12.53
N PRO A 82 1.42 5.65 -11.41
CA PRO A 82 1.24 4.34 -10.83
C PRO A 82 -0.23 4.16 -10.43
N ARG A 83 -0.70 2.92 -10.53
CA ARG A 83 -2.05 2.54 -10.11
C ARG A 83 -1.94 1.57 -8.96
N TYR A 84 -2.55 1.96 -7.85
CA TYR A 84 -2.54 1.20 -6.61
C TYR A 84 -3.90 0.53 -6.43
N CYS A 85 -3.89 -0.74 -6.05
CA CYS A 85 -5.06 -1.48 -5.57
C CYS A 85 -5.14 -1.47 -4.03
N GLY A 86 -4.00 -1.32 -3.39
CA GLY A 86 -3.82 -1.08 -1.96
C GLY A 86 -2.59 -0.19 -1.74
N PHE A 87 -2.48 0.39 -0.56
CA PHE A 87 -1.36 1.19 -0.12
C PHE A 87 -1.13 0.97 1.37
N ASN A 88 0.13 0.85 1.77
CA ASN A 88 0.54 0.82 3.15
C ASN A 88 1.72 1.77 3.38
N ALA A 89 1.76 2.37 4.57
CA ALA A 89 2.94 3.09 5.03
C ALA A 89 2.89 3.32 6.54
N PRO A 90 4.06 3.50 7.19
CA PRO A 90 4.12 4.14 8.48
C PRO A 90 3.55 5.56 8.40
N LEU A 91 2.77 5.96 9.40
CA LEU A 91 2.18 7.30 9.47
C LEU A 91 3.26 8.40 9.45
N ALA A 92 4.45 8.10 10.00
CA ALA A 92 5.58 9.03 10.00
C ALA A 92 6.02 9.42 8.58
N ASP A 93 6.02 8.48 7.63
CA ASP A 93 6.39 8.74 6.24
C ASP A 93 5.34 9.59 5.53
N LEU A 94 4.04 9.39 5.83
CA LEU A 94 2.96 10.25 5.33
C LEU A 94 3.04 11.67 5.89
N ILE A 95 3.39 11.82 7.17
CA ILE A 95 3.63 13.13 7.79
C ILE A 95 4.82 13.82 7.13
N GLU A 96 5.89 13.09 6.86
CA GLU A 96 7.07 13.66 6.20
C GLU A 96 6.77 14.12 4.78
N TRP A 97 6.06 13.30 4.00
CA TRP A 97 5.54 13.71 2.70
C TRP A 97 4.68 14.97 2.79
N ALA A 98 3.76 15.04 3.75
CA ALA A 98 2.88 16.19 3.96
C ALA A 98 3.65 17.47 4.29
N ARG A 99 4.73 17.37 5.08
CA ARG A 99 5.62 18.52 5.37
C ARG A 99 6.30 19.07 4.13
N CYS A 100 6.66 18.21 3.19
CA CYS A 100 7.18 18.63 1.89
C CYS A 100 6.08 19.28 1.03
N ALA A 101 4.87 18.72 1.04
CA ALA A 101 3.74 19.24 0.26
C ALA A 101 3.23 20.61 0.72
N ARG A 102 3.20 20.86 2.04
CA ARG A 102 2.71 22.12 2.62
C ARG A 102 1.33 22.51 2.08
N GLN A 103 1.26 23.58 1.27
CA GLN A 103 0.03 24.13 0.69
C GLN A 103 -0.30 23.52 -0.68
N ASP A 104 0.55 22.66 -1.24
CA ASP A 104 0.35 21.97 -2.52
C ASP A 104 -0.42 20.64 -2.37
N LEU A 105 -1.18 20.47 -1.29
CA LEU A 105 -2.04 19.30 -1.15
C LEU A 105 -3.23 19.38 -2.11
N ALA A 106 -3.56 18.27 -2.76
CA ALA A 106 -4.85 18.11 -3.40
C ALA A 106 -5.95 17.99 -2.33
N PRO A 107 -7.21 18.33 -2.65
CA PRO A 107 -8.32 18.20 -1.69
C PRO A 107 -8.42 16.80 -1.08
N GLU A 108 -8.27 15.75 -1.88
CA GLU A 108 -8.38 14.35 -1.48
C GLU A 108 -7.24 13.93 -0.54
N GLU A 109 -6.01 14.41 -0.81
CA GLU A 109 -4.86 14.15 0.05
C GLU A 109 -4.98 14.88 1.39
N ALA A 110 -5.46 16.13 1.37
CA ALA A 110 -5.72 16.90 2.58
C ALA A 110 -6.76 16.21 3.46
N GLN A 111 -7.82 15.65 2.87
CA GLN A 111 -8.83 14.86 3.59
C GLN A 111 -8.22 13.61 4.24
N VAL A 112 -7.34 12.89 3.53
CA VAL A 112 -6.63 11.72 4.12
C VAL A 112 -5.78 12.14 5.30
N LEU A 113 -4.96 13.18 5.15
CA LEU A 113 -4.09 13.65 6.23
C LEU A 113 -4.88 14.14 7.43
N ASP A 114 -5.96 14.89 7.21
CA ASP A 114 -6.87 15.35 8.26
C ASP A 114 -7.44 14.16 9.03
N ALA A 115 -7.97 13.16 8.32
CA ALA A 115 -8.51 11.94 8.92
C ALA A 115 -7.47 11.13 9.74
N LEU A 116 -6.21 11.13 9.33
CA LEU A 116 -5.13 10.40 10.01
C LEU A 116 -4.57 11.13 11.24
N LEU A 117 -4.52 12.47 11.20
CA LEU A 117 -3.91 13.31 12.24
C LEU A 117 -4.93 13.82 13.26
N HIS A 118 -6.17 13.96 12.83
CA HIS A 118 -7.32 14.31 13.63
C HIS A 118 -8.33 13.17 13.58
N PRO A 119 -7.94 11.94 13.98
CA PRO A 119 -8.92 10.88 14.10
C PRO A 119 -10.00 11.42 15.04
N ALA A 120 -11.24 11.48 14.55
CA ALA A 120 -12.36 11.85 15.39
C ALA A 120 -12.21 11.02 16.67
N PRO A 121 -12.34 11.62 17.87
CA PRO A 121 -12.48 10.80 19.07
C PRO A 121 -13.56 9.77 18.72
N PHE A 122 -13.34 8.50 19.03
CA PHE A 122 -14.35 7.47 18.81
C PHE A 122 -15.61 7.93 19.57
N VAL A 123 -16.50 8.58 18.84
CA VAL A 123 -17.73 9.19 19.30
C VAL A 123 -18.75 8.67 18.31
N PRO A 124 -19.67 7.78 18.74
CA PRO A 124 -20.83 7.50 17.93
C PRO A 124 -21.55 8.83 17.69
N ASP A 125 -21.75 9.18 16.42
CA ASP A 125 -22.60 10.28 15.95
C ASP A 125 -22.21 11.73 16.32
N SER A 126 -21.17 12.30 15.70
CA SER A 126 -21.13 13.76 15.45
C SER A 126 -20.19 14.14 14.29
N ALA A 127 -20.69 14.89 13.32
CA ALA A 127 -19.94 15.37 12.15
C ALA A 127 -18.98 16.53 12.48
N PRO A 128 -17.84 16.70 11.78
CA PRO A 128 -16.94 17.81 12.04
C PRO A 128 -17.12 18.97 11.06
N GLU A 129 -17.24 20.17 11.63
CA GLU A 129 -17.03 21.44 10.95
C GLU A 129 -15.56 21.90 11.13
N HIS A 130 -15.04 22.63 10.14
CA HIS A 130 -13.87 23.53 10.16
C HIS A 130 -12.50 22.97 9.71
N LEU A 131 -12.24 23.08 8.40
CA LEU A 131 -10.91 23.12 7.78
C LEU A 131 -10.31 24.54 7.91
N HIS A 132 -9.52 24.79 8.96
CA HIS A 132 -8.67 25.99 9.02
C HIS A 132 -7.20 25.61 9.26
N GLU A 133 -6.34 26.06 8.34
CA GLU A 133 -4.88 26.14 8.39
C GLU A 133 -4.12 24.93 8.98
N TRP A 134 -3.73 24.01 8.09
CA TRP A 134 -2.98 22.80 8.45
C TRP A 134 -1.63 23.14 9.11
N THR A 135 -1.50 22.78 10.38
CA THR A 135 -0.22 22.82 11.12
C THR A 135 0.00 21.44 11.76
N PRO A 136 1.08 20.72 11.44
CA PRO A 136 1.29 19.39 11.99
C PRO A 136 1.47 19.45 13.52
N PRO A 137 0.83 18.56 14.29
CA PRO A 137 0.97 18.55 15.75
C PRO A 137 2.41 18.19 16.16
N ARG A 138 2.92 18.86 17.21
CA ARG A 138 4.29 18.62 17.74
C ARG A 138 4.45 17.26 18.44
N GLN A 139 3.35 16.63 18.86
CA GLN A 139 3.35 15.33 19.52
C GLN A 139 2.15 14.49 19.04
N PRO A 140 2.32 13.17 18.82
CA PRO A 140 1.21 12.29 18.47
C PRO A 140 0.22 12.18 19.64
N ARG A 141 -1.07 12.34 19.36
CA ARG A 141 -2.14 12.19 20.34
C ARG A 141 -2.27 10.72 20.78
N PRO A 142 -2.75 10.45 22.01
CA PRO A 142 -3.16 9.11 22.41
C PRO A 142 -4.14 8.54 21.39
N GLY A 143 -3.90 7.31 20.92
CA GLY A 143 -4.74 6.66 19.92
C GLY A 143 -4.30 6.80 18.46
N ILE A 144 -3.25 7.58 18.16
CA ILE A 144 -2.67 7.57 16.81
C ILE A 144 -1.94 6.25 16.57
N ARG A 145 -2.29 5.57 15.48
CA ARG A 145 -1.60 4.35 15.04
C ARG A 145 -0.41 4.70 14.18
N SER A 146 0.68 3.98 14.38
CA SER A 146 1.94 4.22 13.66
C SER A 146 1.91 3.77 12.21
N TYR A 147 0.85 3.07 11.79
CA TYR A 147 0.77 2.42 10.49
C TYR A 147 -0.60 2.62 9.84
N VAL A 148 -0.61 2.78 8.53
CA VAL A 148 -1.79 3.07 7.72
C VAL A 148 -1.91 2.03 6.62
N ILE A 149 -3.12 1.53 6.42
CA ILE A 149 -3.53 0.76 5.25
C ILE A 149 -4.63 1.54 4.53
N ALA A 150 -4.58 1.57 3.21
CA ALA A 150 -5.64 2.08 2.36
C ALA A 150 -5.95 1.09 1.24
N LEU A 151 -7.24 0.82 1.00
CA LEU A 151 -7.67 -0.11 -0.05
C LEU A 151 -9.12 0.16 -0.46
N VAL A 152 -9.56 -0.49 -1.55
CA VAL A 152 -10.95 -0.45 -1.99
C VAL A 152 -11.83 -1.35 -1.13
N ALA A 153 -12.95 -0.81 -0.65
CA ALA A 153 -13.87 -1.51 0.25
C ALA A 153 -14.32 -2.86 -0.34
N GLY A 154 -14.12 -3.92 0.44
CA GLY A 154 -14.47 -5.29 0.05
C GLY A 154 -13.35 -6.09 -0.60
N ASP A 155 -12.21 -5.47 -0.92
CA ASP A 155 -11.05 -6.20 -1.44
C ASP A 155 -10.31 -6.96 -0.32
N ARG A 156 -10.72 -8.21 -0.13
CA ARG A 156 -10.16 -9.11 0.89
C ARG A 156 -8.75 -9.59 0.53
N VAL A 157 -8.41 -9.65 -0.76
CA VAL A 157 -7.10 -10.13 -1.20
C VAL A 157 -6.07 -9.04 -0.94
N ALA A 158 -6.37 -7.80 -1.35
CA ALA A 158 -5.54 -6.65 -1.03
C ALA A 158 -5.40 -6.51 0.50
N LEU A 159 -6.50 -6.57 1.27
CA LEU A 159 -6.40 -6.47 2.73
C LEU A 159 -5.48 -7.54 3.34
N ALA A 160 -5.56 -8.80 2.89
CA ALA A 160 -4.68 -9.84 3.39
C ALA A 160 -3.20 -9.54 3.09
N HIS A 161 -2.90 -8.98 1.92
CA HIS A 161 -1.56 -8.51 1.53
C HIS A 161 -1.11 -7.33 2.39
N GLU A 162 -1.92 -6.29 2.51
CA GLU A 162 -1.58 -5.09 3.28
C GLU A 162 -1.34 -5.37 4.77
N LEU A 163 -2.09 -6.32 5.34
CA LEU A 163 -1.86 -6.77 6.73
C LEU A 163 -0.49 -7.41 6.93
N ARG A 164 0.11 -8.02 5.90
CA ARG A 164 1.47 -8.58 6.00
C ARG A 164 2.52 -7.50 6.17
N HIS A 165 2.34 -6.34 5.56
CA HIS A 165 3.24 -5.21 5.75
C HIS A 165 3.16 -4.67 7.19
N VAL A 166 1.97 -4.66 7.79
CA VAL A 166 1.79 -4.33 9.22
C VAL A 166 2.59 -5.29 10.11
N VAL A 167 2.51 -6.60 9.87
CA VAL A 167 3.28 -7.60 10.63
C VAL A 167 4.77 -7.35 10.47
N PHE A 168 5.24 -7.17 9.24
CA PHE A 168 6.66 -6.91 8.96
C PHE A 168 7.18 -5.62 9.63
N PHE A 169 6.33 -4.60 9.73
CA PHE A 169 6.66 -3.35 10.40
C PHE A 169 6.67 -3.46 11.93
N LEU A 170 5.73 -4.20 12.53
CA LEU A 170 5.54 -4.21 13.99
C LEU A 170 6.22 -5.37 14.71
N ASP A 171 6.52 -6.47 14.04
CA ASP A 171 7.11 -7.67 14.63
C ASP A 171 8.57 -7.88 14.16
N PRO A 172 9.57 -7.52 14.99
CA PRO A 172 10.98 -7.67 14.63
C PRO A 172 11.40 -9.12 14.34
N GLU A 173 10.80 -10.10 15.04
CA GLU A 173 11.13 -11.51 14.80
C GLU A 173 10.59 -11.96 13.45
N TYR A 174 9.37 -11.55 13.08
CA TYR A 174 8.82 -11.82 11.75
C TYR A 174 9.64 -11.14 10.64
N ARG A 175 10.12 -9.92 10.88
CA ARG A 175 11.04 -9.24 9.97
C ARG A 175 12.33 -10.03 9.77
N GLU A 176 12.94 -10.52 10.85
CA GLU A 176 14.16 -11.33 10.77
C GLU A 176 13.92 -12.63 9.99
N LEU A 177 12.78 -13.30 10.20
CA LEU A 177 12.38 -14.48 9.43
C LEU A 177 12.24 -14.16 7.93
N SER A 178 11.63 -13.03 7.59
CA SER A 178 11.47 -12.56 6.20
C SER A 178 12.83 -12.26 5.55
N GLU A 179 13.74 -11.60 6.26
CA GLU A 179 15.11 -11.36 5.80
C GLU A 179 15.89 -12.67 5.61
N ARG A 180 15.69 -13.65 6.49
CA ARG A 180 16.30 -14.98 6.35
C ARG A 180 15.80 -15.70 5.11
N ALA A 181 14.47 -15.74 4.91
CA ALA A 181 13.85 -16.30 3.72
C ALA A 181 14.39 -15.64 2.44
N TRP A 182 14.56 -14.32 2.44
CA TRP A 182 15.19 -13.58 1.34
C TRP A 182 16.65 -13.95 1.10
N ARG A 183 17.44 -14.14 2.18
CA ARG A 183 18.84 -14.57 2.11
C ARG A 183 19.01 -15.99 1.57
N GLU A 184 18.03 -16.87 1.80
CA GLU A 184 18.03 -18.26 1.30
C GLU A 184 17.77 -18.39 -0.19
N LEU A 185 17.29 -17.33 -0.86
CA LEU A 185 17.18 -17.30 -2.32
C LEU A 185 18.57 -17.39 -2.96
N THR A 186 18.70 -18.16 -4.04
CA THR A 186 19.92 -18.10 -4.86
C THR A 186 20.05 -16.72 -5.51
N PRO A 187 21.25 -16.31 -5.95
CA PRO A 187 21.41 -15.04 -6.66
C PRO A 187 20.47 -14.90 -7.87
N GLU A 188 20.26 -15.98 -8.63
CA GLU A 188 19.38 -16.00 -9.81
C GLU A 188 17.90 -15.88 -9.43
N GLU A 189 17.48 -16.55 -8.37
CA GLU A 189 16.13 -16.45 -7.80
C GLU A 189 15.86 -15.02 -7.34
N ARG A 190 16.74 -14.46 -6.51
CA ARG A 190 16.62 -13.10 -5.99
C ARG A 190 16.58 -12.07 -7.12
N ALA A 191 17.49 -12.16 -8.09
CA ALA A 191 17.49 -11.26 -9.24
C ALA A 191 16.18 -11.34 -10.04
N ALA A 192 15.55 -12.52 -10.13
CA ALA A 192 14.25 -12.67 -10.78
C ALA A 192 13.13 -11.93 -10.02
N VAL A 193 13.14 -12.00 -8.69
CA VAL A 193 12.19 -11.27 -7.82
C VAL A 193 12.41 -9.76 -7.93
N GLU A 194 13.65 -9.31 -7.81
CA GLU A 194 14.01 -7.89 -7.90
C GLU A 194 13.60 -7.28 -9.25
N VAL A 195 13.78 -8.01 -10.36
CA VAL A 195 13.32 -7.56 -11.67
C VAL A 195 11.79 -7.42 -11.73
N ASP A 196 11.03 -8.34 -11.14
CA ASP A 196 9.57 -8.24 -11.11
C ASP A 196 9.11 -7.03 -10.27
N PHE A 197 9.73 -6.81 -9.10
CA PHE A 197 9.43 -5.65 -8.25
C PHE A 197 9.80 -4.32 -8.88
N LEU A 198 10.93 -4.24 -9.58
CA LEU A 198 11.27 -3.05 -10.37
C LEU A 198 10.26 -2.80 -11.49
N ASN A 199 9.75 -3.85 -12.15
CA ASN A 199 8.70 -3.72 -13.17
C ASN A 199 7.37 -3.24 -12.56
N ARG A 200 7.10 -3.60 -11.29
CA ARG A 200 5.99 -3.06 -10.48
C ARG A 200 6.28 -1.69 -9.87
N ARG A 201 7.49 -1.16 -10.09
CA ARG A 201 7.98 0.15 -9.66
C ARG A 201 8.27 0.26 -8.16
N TYR A 202 8.42 -0.85 -7.44
CA TYR A 202 8.87 -0.82 -6.06
C TYR A 202 10.34 -0.45 -5.96
N HIS A 203 10.67 0.39 -4.98
CA HIS A 203 12.03 0.74 -4.65
C HIS A 203 12.73 -0.45 -3.95
N PRO A 204 14.03 -0.71 -4.20
CA PRO A 204 14.77 -1.83 -3.59
C PRO A 204 14.68 -1.95 -2.07
N ARG A 205 14.48 -0.81 -1.38
CA ARG A 205 14.28 -0.78 0.08
C ARG A 205 13.06 -1.56 0.55
N HIS A 206 12.03 -1.72 -0.29
CA HIS A 206 10.79 -2.41 0.05
C HIS A 206 10.75 -3.85 -0.47
N HIS A 207 11.76 -4.32 -1.20
CA HIS A 207 11.72 -5.65 -1.83
C HIS A 207 11.51 -6.79 -0.83
N ILE A 208 12.11 -6.73 0.37
CA ILE A 208 11.93 -7.80 1.37
C ILE A 208 10.50 -7.77 1.94
N ASP A 209 9.94 -6.57 2.13
CA ASP A 209 8.59 -6.38 2.64
C ASP A 209 7.53 -6.84 1.61
N GLU A 210 7.70 -6.47 0.35
CA GLU A 210 6.87 -6.98 -0.75
C GLU A 210 7.02 -8.50 -0.91
N PHE A 211 8.25 -9.01 -0.87
CA PHE A 211 8.51 -10.44 -0.99
C PHE A 211 7.75 -11.25 0.05
N GLN A 212 7.83 -10.87 1.33
CA GLN A 212 7.13 -11.64 2.36
C GLN A 212 5.62 -11.56 2.21
N ALA A 213 5.08 -10.40 1.81
CA ALA A 213 3.65 -10.22 1.61
C ALA A 213 3.14 -11.13 0.48
N TYR A 214 3.77 -11.08 -0.70
CA TYR A 214 3.43 -11.92 -1.85
C TYR A 214 3.54 -13.42 -1.53
N ILE A 215 4.60 -13.86 -0.85
CA ILE A 215 4.79 -15.27 -0.48
C ILE A 215 3.68 -15.74 0.47
N ALA A 216 3.24 -14.88 1.39
CA ALA A 216 2.28 -15.24 2.41
C ALA A 216 0.81 -15.23 1.92
N THR A 217 0.49 -14.50 0.85
CA THR A 217 -0.91 -14.24 0.46
C THR A 217 -1.28 -14.70 -0.94
N GLU A 218 -0.35 -14.72 -1.91
CA GLU A 218 -0.69 -14.99 -3.30
C GLU A 218 -0.40 -16.45 -3.72
N PRO A 219 -1.28 -17.06 -4.54
CA PRO A 219 -0.98 -18.32 -5.20
C PRO A 219 0.21 -18.11 -6.16
N PHE A 220 1.28 -18.85 -5.93
CA PHE A 220 2.61 -18.55 -6.46
C PHE A 220 2.70 -18.67 -8.00
N THR A 221 2.45 -17.56 -8.70
CA THR A 221 2.70 -17.37 -10.14
C THR A 221 3.87 -16.39 -10.40
N PHE A 222 4.62 -16.07 -9.35
CA PHE A 222 5.69 -15.09 -9.33
C PHE A 222 7.07 -15.76 -9.47
N PRO A 223 8.04 -15.19 -10.19
CA PRO A 223 7.96 -14.03 -11.07
C PRO A 223 7.17 -14.39 -12.34
N ALA A 224 6.48 -13.39 -12.91
CA ALA A 224 5.44 -13.58 -13.93
C ALA A 224 5.92 -14.12 -15.30
N LYS A 225 7.20 -14.47 -15.46
CA LYS A 225 7.76 -14.95 -16.74
C LYS A 225 8.78 -16.08 -16.58
N GLY A 226 8.32 -17.31 -16.76
CA GLY A 226 9.11 -18.43 -17.30
C GLY A 226 10.26 -18.96 -16.44
N ARG A 227 10.43 -18.47 -15.20
CA ARG A 227 11.38 -19.03 -14.24
C ARG A 227 10.59 -19.78 -13.18
N ASN A 228 10.57 -21.10 -13.32
CA ASN A 228 9.96 -21.98 -12.32
C ASN A 228 10.82 -21.91 -11.04
N PHE A 229 10.36 -21.22 -10.02
CA PHE A 229 10.88 -21.49 -8.67
C PHE A 229 10.51 -22.93 -8.29
N PRO A 230 11.39 -23.67 -7.60
CA PRO A 230 11.06 -25.00 -7.12
C PRO A 230 9.82 -24.93 -6.19
N PRO A 231 8.69 -25.58 -6.53
CA PRO A 231 7.46 -25.47 -5.74
C PRO A 231 7.64 -25.88 -4.28
N ALA A 232 8.54 -26.85 -4.02
CA ALA A 232 8.86 -27.30 -2.67
C ALA A 232 9.54 -26.22 -1.81
N LYS A 233 10.48 -25.45 -2.39
CA LYS A 233 11.16 -24.35 -1.69
C LYS A 233 10.17 -23.25 -1.33
N MET A 234 9.33 -22.86 -2.30
CA MET A 234 8.33 -21.81 -2.08
C MET A 234 7.29 -22.21 -1.04
N ARG A 235 6.82 -23.46 -1.06
CA ARG A 235 5.94 -23.98 -0.01
C ARG A 235 6.60 -23.95 1.36
N THR A 236 7.90 -24.24 1.44
CA THR A 236 8.65 -24.16 2.70
C THR A 236 8.71 -22.72 3.22
N LEU A 237 9.01 -21.74 2.36
CA LEU A 237 9.02 -20.33 2.73
C LEU A 237 7.62 -19.82 3.11
N GLN A 238 6.58 -20.23 2.37
CA GLN A 238 5.21 -19.86 2.69
C GLN A 238 4.78 -20.42 4.05
N LEU A 239 5.08 -21.69 4.33
CA LEU A 239 4.83 -22.27 5.66
C LEU A 239 5.58 -21.50 6.75
N LEU A 240 6.86 -21.17 6.53
CA LEU A 240 7.66 -20.38 7.47
C LEU A 240 7.01 -19.03 7.80
N LEU A 241 6.51 -18.31 6.78
CA LEU A 241 5.92 -16.97 6.94
C LEU A 241 4.45 -16.99 7.38
N THR A 242 3.75 -18.12 7.30
CA THR A 242 2.32 -18.22 7.66
C THR A 242 2.07 -18.96 8.98
N GLN A 243 3.05 -19.71 9.49
CA GLN A 243 2.92 -20.44 10.77
C GLN A 243 2.98 -19.56 12.01
N ARG A 244 3.57 -18.36 11.90
CA ARG A 244 3.66 -17.44 13.03
C ARG A 244 2.27 -16.90 13.35
N ASP A 245 1.84 -17.10 14.59
CA ASP A 245 0.62 -16.48 15.09
C ASP A 245 0.85 -14.98 15.28
N VAL A 246 0.15 -14.20 14.47
CA VAL A 246 0.20 -12.74 14.47
C VAL A 246 -1.11 -12.13 14.99
N SER A 247 -2.02 -12.96 15.53
CA SER A 247 -3.33 -12.53 16.01
C SER A 247 -3.24 -11.46 17.10
N ALA A 248 -2.17 -11.46 17.90
CA ALA A 248 -1.95 -10.45 18.94
C ALA A 248 -1.77 -9.02 18.39
N LEU A 249 -1.42 -8.87 17.10
CA LEU A 249 -1.23 -7.59 16.44
C LEU A 249 -2.53 -6.97 15.91
N PHE A 250 -3.60 -7.76 15.80
CA PHE A 250 -4.86 -7.35 15.19
C PHE A 250 -5.98 -7.22 16.21
#